data_AF-A0A1Y2C682-F1
#
_entry.id   AF-A0A1Y2C682-F1
#
_cell.length_a   1.000
_cell.length_b   1.000
_cell.length_c   1.000
_cell.angle_alpha   90.00
_cell.angle_beta   90.00
_cell.angle_gamma   90.00
#
_symmetry.space_group_name_H-M   'P 1'
#
loop_
_entity.id
_entity.type
_entity.pdbx_description
1 polymer ?
#
loop_
_entity_poly.entity_id
_entity_poly.type
_entity_poly.pdbx_seq_one_letter_code
_entity_poly.pdbx_strand_id
1 'polypeptide(L)'
;MIRTLRLDVDPNEAIWLPENLSEAEKEEYRRTFWVSSVYCKIHKLSNGLLDSDLTHPTTPNSIMYQIEESTQTAPIVYLYHLLDVTADVLRYVTRTSSSNVLDNTPFTPLQKRLDSWHATVPPILHLEFSDPNLPAKLTGVETSCRTLLNLFYHSTVCQLHRLRLYLSKSCTVSSTPQLTISLVSVFQSAHHISNIARILLPLIASDPELYFYSYIPFFEAAVSLWFLACRSRGDWIDEVLLATGGVGLDAEETESDSEVKQEAFSRGTDSRRTYATPEVGGGLEKFYRELKYAVQNVLDALRVFQEKMERNVVASKADLNFMASLTDEVVDHSLNLTSRVNFFTPLVHIVQVMVAEIETVCVGFEVKVQPGMEAKVFDIPKPLVFLSLMFGE
;
A
#
# COMPACT_ATOMS: atom_id res chain seq x y z
N MET A 1 11.58 -23.27 -15.39
CA MET A 1 11.16 -23.88 -14.10
C MET A 1 9.64 -24.08 -14.02
N ILE A 2 8.79 -23.04 -13.99
CA ILE A 2 7.32 -23.19 -13.82
C ILE A 2 6.70 -24.18 -14.80
N ARG A 3 6.90 -23.99 -16.12
CA ARG A 3 6.43 -24.91 -17.16
C ARG A 3 7.07 -26.29 -17.08
N THR A 4 8.33 -26.35 -16.65
CA THR A 4 9.09 -27.60 -16.48
C THR A 4 8.49 -28.45 -15.36
N LEU A 5 8.09 -27.81 -14.26
CA LEU A 5 7.44 -28.41 -13.11
C LEU A 5 5.91 -28.53 -13.28
N ARG A 6 5.37 -28.09 -14.42
CA ARG A 6 3.94 -28.08 -14.77
C ARG A 6 3.06 -27.27 -13.80
N LEU A 7 3.67 -26.30 -13.11
CA LEU A 7 2.99 -25.39 -12.19
C LEU A 7 2.15 -24.31 -12.90
N ASP A 8 1.93 -24.46 -14.21
CA ASP A 8 1.09 -23.64 -15.06
C ASP A 8 -0.29 -24.25 -15.32
N VAL A 9 -0.54 -25.48 -14.82
CA VAL A 9 -1.82 -26.19 -14.92
C VAL A 9 -2.42 -26.33 -13.52
N ASP A 10 -3.71 -26.03 -13.36
CA ASP A 10 -4.41 -26.27 -12.10
C ASP A 10 -4.34 -27.78 -11.79
N PRO A 11 -3.80 -28.19 -10.63
CA PRO A 11 -3.70 -29.60 -10.28
C PRO A 11 -5.05 -30.33 -10.22
N ASN A 12 -6.16 -29.63 -10.03
CA ASN A 12 -7.49 -30.23 -10.07
C ASN A 12 -7.92 -30.57 -11.51
N GLU A 13 -7.30 -29.94 -12.51
CA GLU A 13 -7.53 -30.17 -13.94
C GLU A 13 -6.43 -30.99 -14.61
N ALA A 14 -5.33 -31.23 -13.88
CA ALA A 14 -4.16 -31.94 -14.38
C ALA A 14 -4.43 -33.43 -14.57
N ILE A 15 -4.84 -33.82 -15.78
CA ILE A 15 -5.05 -35.24 -16.17
C ILE A 15 -3.78 -36.09 -15.97
N TRP A 16 -2.61 -35.46 -16.00
CA TRP A 16 -1.31 -36.10 -15.85
C TRP A 16 -0.88 -36.27 -14.38
N LEU A 17 -1.59 -35.67 -13.41
CA LEU A 17 -1.28 -35.84 -12.00
C LEU A 17 -1.58 -37.31 -11.64
N PRO A 18 -0.60 -38.08 -11.11
CA PRO A 18 -0.85 -39.48 -10.78
C PRO A 18 -1.99 -39.60 -9.78
N GLU A 19 -2.99 -40.46 -10.08
CA GLU A 19 -4.10 -40.74 -9.15
C GLU A 19 -3.61 -41.26 -7.79
N ASN A 20 -2.38 -41.80 -7.79
CA ASN A 20 -1.72 -42.43 -6.65
C ASN A 20 -1.13 -41.44 -5.62
N LEU A 21 -1.15 -40.12 -5.90
CA LEU A 21 -0.67 -39.15 -4.93
C LEU A 21 -1.57 -39.12 -3.70
N SER A 22 -0.96 -39.02 -2.52
CA SER A 22 -1.69 -38.75 -1.29
C SER A 22 -2.36 -37.37 -1.34
N GLU A 23 -3.43 -37.17 -0.57
CA GLU A 23 -4.11 -35.87 -0.49
C GLU A 23 -3.17 -34.77 0.04
N ALA A 24 -2.20 -35.12 0.88
CA ALA A 24 -1.16 -34.20 1.34
C ALA A 24 -0.25 -33.72 0.19
N GLU A 25 0.17 -34.63 -0.70
CA GLU A 25 1.01 -34.26 -1.86
C GLU A 25 0.21 -33.42 -2.88
N LYS A 26 -1.06 -33.76 -3.11
CA LYS A 26 -1.94 -32.95 -3.97
C LYS A 26 -2.13 -31.54 -3.41
N GLU A 27 -2.28 -31.42 -2.09
CA GLU A 27 -2.42 -30.13 -1.42
C GLU A 27 -1.15 -29.29 -1.49
N GLU A 28 0.02 -29.89 -1.27
CA GLU A 28 1.31 -29.20 -1.42
C GLU A 28 1.52 -28.70 -2.87
N TYR A 29 1.10 -29.51 -3.85
CA TYR A 29 1.12 -29.11 -5.25
C TYR A 29 0.18 -27.93 -5.52
N ARG A 30 -1.05 -27.94 -4.98
CA ARG A 30 -2.00 -26.80 -5.04
C ARG A 30 -1.39 -25.52 -4.47
N ARG A 31 -0.77 -25.60 -3.30
CA ARG A 31 -0.11 -24.46 -2.67
C ARG A 31 1.02 -23.92 -3.53
N THR A 32 1.88 -24.80 -4.03
CA THR A 32 3.00 -24.43 -4.90
C THR A 32 2.53 -23.76 -6.18
N PHE A 33 1.46 -24.28 -6.80
CA PHE A 33 0.80 -23.69 -7.97
C PHE A 33 0.31 -22.26 -7.68
N TRP A 34 -0.47 -22.06 -6.61
CA TRP A 34 -1.05 -20.76 -6.28
C TRP A 34 0.01 -19.73 -5.91
N VAL A 35 1.00 -20.11 -5.09
CA VAL A 35 2.13 -19.25 -4.71
C VAL A 35 2.91 -18.81 -5.94
N SER A 36 3.26 -19.75 -6.82
CA SER A 36 3.98 -19.45 -8.07
C SER A 36 3.17 -18.52 -8.98
N SER A 37 1.86 -18.76 -9.07
CA SER A 37 0.94 -17.98 -9.91
C SER A 37 0.77 -16.55 -9.40
N VAL A 38 0.66 -16.36 -8.07
CA VAL A 38 0.65 -15.04 -7.43
C VAL A 38 1.95 -14.29 -7.70
N TYR A 39 3.11 -14.92 -7.47
CA TYR A 39 4.40 -14.27 -7.72
C TYR A 39 4.59 -13.89 -9.18
N CYS A 40 4.16 -14.74 -10.11
CA CYS A 40 4.16 -14.40 -11.54
C CYS A 40 3.30 -13.19 -11.84
N LYS A 41 2.09 -13.11 -11.27
CA LYS A 41 1.21 -11.95 -11.44
C LYS A 41 1.81 -10.68 -10.87
N ILE A 42 2.31 -10.72 -9.64
CA ILE A 42 2.94 -9.53 -9.03
C ILE A 42 4.13 -9.06 -9.88
N HIS A 43 4.99 -9.98 -10.32
CA HIS A 43 6.11 -9.65 -11.18
C HIS A 43 5.67 -9.05 -12.53
N LYS A 44 4.56 -9.52 -13.11
CA LYS A 44 4.03 -8.92 -14.34
C LYS A 44 3.48 -7.52 -14.10
N LEU A 45 2.75 -7.32 -13.00
CA LEU A 45 2.21 -6.03 -12.61
C LEU A 45 3.33 -5.02 -12.34
N SER A 46 4.40 -5.42 -11.64
CA SER A 46 5.55 -4.56 -11.35
C SER A 46 6.32 -4.13 -12.60
N ASN A 47 6.27 -4.92 -13.66
CA ASN A 47 6.93 -4.63 -14.94
C ASN A 47 5.96 -4.01 -15.98
N GLY A 48 4.73 -3.66 -15.59
CA GLY A 48 3.74 -3.10 -16.52
C GLY A 48 3.27 -4.06 -17.62
N LEU A 49 3.50 -5.37 -17.48
CA LEU A 49 3.12 -6.40 -18.45
C LEU A 49 1.64 -6.78 -18.27
N LEU A 50 0.74 -5.84 -18.59
CA LEU A 50 -0.70 -5.97 -18.33
C LEU A 50 -1.44 -6.84 -19.35
N ASP A 51 -0.88 -7.13 -20.52
CA ASP A 51 -1.58 -7.83 -21.61
C ASP A 51 -1.17 -9.31 -21.76
N SER A 52 -0.42 -9.89 -20.81
CA SER A 52 -0.04 -11.30 -20.94
C SER A 52 -1.16 -12.20 -20.43
N ASP A 53 -1.75 -12.99 -21.33
CA ASP A 53 -2.65 -14.09 -20.99
C ASP A 53 -1.90 -15.12 -20.13
N LEU A 54 -2.03 -15.01 -18.81
CA LEU A 54 -1.89 -16.19 -17.98
C LEU A 54 -3.17 -16.98 -18.13
N THR A 55 -3.04 -18.28 -18.34
CA THR A 55 -4.15 -19.21 -18.18
C THR A 55 -4.87 -18.86 -16.89
N HIS A 56 -6.14 -18.45 -17.00
CA HIS A 56 -6.98 -18.25 -15.85
C HIS A 56 -7.18 -19.64 -15.25
N PRO A 57 -6.65 -19.94 -14.04
CA PRO A 57 -7.05 -21.14 -13.35
C PRO A 57 -8.57 -21.09 -13.26
N THR A 58 -9.22 -22.20 -13.59
CA THR A 58 -10.61 -22.39 -13.21
C THR A 58 -10.76 -22.00 -11.75
N THR A 59 -11.80 -21.21 -11.47
CA THR A 59 -12.19 -20.83 -10.11
C THR A 59 -11.98 -22.01 -9.16
N PRO A 60 -11.40 -21.79 -7.97
CA PRO A 60 -11.26 -22.84 -6.99
C PRO A 60 -12.61 -23.52 -6.85
N ASN A 61 -12.68 -24.82 -7.14
CA ASN A 61 -13.90 -25.59 -6.94
C ASN A 61 -14.46 -25.24 -5.56
N SER A 62 -15.77 -25.01 -5.45
CA SER A 62 -16.46 -24.58 -4.23
C SER A 62 -16.14 -25.45 -2.99
N ILE A 63 -15.56 -26.63 -3.22
CA ILE A 63 -15.01 -27.55 -2.23
C ILE A 63 -13.92 -26.89 -1.36
N MET A 64 -13.07 -26.01 -1.89
CA MET A 64 -12.08 -25.27 -1.06
C MET A 64 -12.72 -24.33 -0.04
N TYR A 65 -13.97 -23.92 -0.25
CA TYR A 65 -14.71 -23.06 0.68
C TYR A 65 -15.49 -23.84 1.74
N GLN A 66 -15.58 -25.17 1.60
CA GLN A 66 -16.32 -26.05 2.53
C GLN A 66 -15.40 -26.79 3.52
N ILE A 67 -14.09 -26.70 3.37
CA ILE A 67 -13.16 -27.25 4.34
C ILE A 67 -12.97 -26.19 5.44
N GLU A 68 -13.79 -26.27 6.48
CA GLU A 68 -13.72 -25.45 7.69
C GLU A 68 -12.34 -25.48 8.39
N GLU A 69 -11.40 -26.30 7.93
CA GLU A 69 -10.08 -26.53 8.54
C GLU A 69 -8.85 -26.29 7.63
N SER A 70 -8.98 -25.98 6.33
CA SER A 70 -7.80 -25.70 5.49
C SER A 70 -7.48 -24.20 5.44
N THR A 71 -7.08 -23.64 6.58
CA THR A 71 -6.81 -22.20 6.75
C THR A 71 -5.68 -21.67 5.84
N GLN A 72 -4.74 -22.53 5.44
CA GLN A 72 -3.47 -22.13 4.82
C GLN A 72 -3.57 -21.69 3.35
N THR A 73 -4.48 -22.27 2.55
CA THR A 73 -4.54 -22.02 1.09
C THR A 73 -5.56 -20.94 0.73
N ALA A 74 -6.38 -20.49 1.68
CA ALA A 74 -7.39 -19.47 1.42
C ALA A 74 -6.80 -18.10 1.06
N PRO A 75 -5.82 -17.52 1.79
CA PRO A 75 -5.38 -16.14 1.55
C PRO A 75 -4.70 -15.95 0.18
N ILE A 76 -3.92 -16.93 -0.27
CA ILE A 76 -3.18 -16.87 -1.53
C ILE A 76 -4.12 -16.85 -2.75
N VAL A 77 -5.26 -17.56 -2.65
CA VAL A 77 -6.30 -17.58 -3.69
C VAL A 77 -7.02 -16.23 -3.78
N TYR A 78 -7.41 -15.64 -2.65
CA TYR A 78 -8.00 -14.30 -2.64
C TYR A 78 -7.02 -13.27 -3.21
N LEU A 79 -5.75 -13.35 -2.82
CA LEU A 79 -4.70 -12.47 -3.35
C LEU A 79 -4.56 -12.65 -4.87
N TYR A 80 -4.56 -13.87 -5.38
CA TYR A 80 -4.51 -14.12 -6.83
C TYR A 80 -5.63 -13.41 -7.60
N HIS A 81 -6.87 -13.47 -7.09
CA HIS A 81 -8.02 -12.81 -7.69
C HIS A 81 -8.01 -11.29 -7.50
N LEU A 82 -7.52 -10.81 -6.36
CA LEU A 82 -7.30 -9.38 -6.15
C LEU A 82 -6.37 -8.80 -7.21
N LEU A 83 -5.29 -9.50 -7.53
CA LEU A 83 -4.32 -9.06 -8.53
C LEU A 83 -4.93 -8.94 -9.94
N ASP A 84 -6.03 -9.64 -10.25
CA ASP A 84 -6.79 -9.40 -11.48
C ASP A 84 -7.51 -8.05 -11.42
N VAL A 85 -8.12 -7.72 -10.29
CA VAL A 85 -8.74 -6.41 -10.07
C VAL A 85 -7.68 -5.30 -10.13
N THR A 86 -6.53 -5.51 -9.48
CA THR A 86 -5.38 -4.58 -9.54
C THR A 86 -4.89 -4.39 -10.98
N ALA A 87 -4.78 -5.46 -11.77
CA ALA A 87 -4.41 -5.37 -13.18
C ALA A 87 -5.39 -4.49 -13.97
N ASP A 88 -6.69 -4.66 -13.75
CA ASP A 88 -7.71 -3.87 -14.43
C ASP A 88 -7.71 -2.40 -13.99
N VAL A 89 -7.46 -2.13 -12.70
CA VAL A 89 -7.22 -0.78 -12.19
C VAL A 89 -5.99 -0.16 -12.85
N LEU A 90 -4.88 -0.88 -12.95
CA LEU A 90 -3.66 -0.39 -13.61
C LEU A 90 -3.88 -0.15 -15.11
N ARG A 91 -4.59 -1.03 -15.82
CA ARG A 91 -4.97 -0.82 -17.23
C ARG A 91 -5.82 0.44 -17.39
N TYR A 92 -6.77 0.65 -16.49
CA TYR A 92 -7.56 1.88 -16.48
C TYR A 92 -6.69 3.10 -16.23
N VAL A 93 -5.82 3.06 -15.21
CA VAL A 93 -4.97 4.18 -14.85
C VAL A 93 -3.99 4.56 -15.99
N THR A 94 -3.49 3.56 -16.71
CA THR A 94 -2.52 3.77 -17.80
C THR A 94 -3.15 4.19 -19.12
N ARG A 95 -4.39 3.75 -19.42
CA ARG A 95 -5.04 4.00 -20.71
C ARG A 95 -6.05 5.16 -20.70
N THR A 96 -6.44 5.65 -19.54
CA THR A 96 -7.50 6.67 -19.45
C THR A 96 -6.93 8.05 -19.66
N SER A 97 -7.45 8.77 -20.66
CA SER A 97 -7.15 10.19 -20.84
C SER A 97 -7.63 11.03 -19.66
N SER A 98 -6.95 12.13 -19.38
CA SER A 98 -7.32 13.05 -18.29
C SER A 98 -8.79 13.51 -18.33
N SER A 99 -9.37 13.67 -19.53
CA SER A 99 -10.80 13.98 -19.73
C SER A 99 -11.72 12.91 -19.15
N ASN A 100 -11.41 11.63 -19.38
CA ASN A 100 -12.31 10.51 -19.08
C ASN A 100 -12.30 10.12 -17.59
N VAL A 101 -11.26 10.50 -16.85
CA VAL A 101 -11.17 10.21 -15.41
C VAL A 101 -12.23 10.98 -14.61
N LEU A 102 -12.56 12.19 -15.06
CA LEU A 102 -13.52 13.07 -14.37
C LEU A 102 -14.98 12.67 -14.65
N ASP A 103 -15.25 12.08 -15.82
CA ASP A 103 -16.60 11.71 -16.26
C ASP A 103 -17.18 10.45 -15.58
N ASN A 104 -16.45 9.86 -14.61
CA ASN A 104 -16.83 8.74 -13.74
C ASN A 104 -17.25 7.43 -14.44
N THR A 105 -17.33 7.39 -15.76
CA THR A 105 -17.95 6.30 -16.52
C THR A 105 -17.19 4.97 -16.39
N PRO A 106 -15.85 4.92 -16.51
CA PRO A 106 -15.08 3.69 -16.35
C PRO A 106 -14.69 3.40 -14.89
N PHE A 107 -14.73 4.42 -14.03
CA PHE A 107 -14.39 4.28 -12.61
C PHE A 107 -15.41 3.44 -11.84
N THR A 108 -16.70 3.73 -12.01
CA THR A 108 -17.77 3.10 -11.21
C THR A 108 -17.79 1.57 -11.34
N PRO A 109 -17.62 0.97 -12.53
CA PRO A 109 -17.50 -0.48 -12.68
C PRO A 109 -16.31 -1.08 -11.91
N LEU A 110 -15.15 -0.42 -11.93
CA LEU A 110 -13.94 -0.90 -11.25
C LEU A 110 -14.08 -0.82 -9.72
N GLN A 111 -14.62 0.30 -9.21
CA GLN A 111 -14.93 0.43 -7.79
C GLN A 111 -15.89 -0.67 -7.35
N LYS A 112 -17.01 -0.85 -8.07
CA LYS A 112 -17.99 -1.89 -7.75
C LYS A 112 -17.35 -3.28 -7.76
N ARG A 113 -16.44 -3.57 -8.69
CA ARG A 113 -15.73 -4.84 -8.74
C ARG A 113 -14.79 -5.03 -7.55
N LEU A 114 -14.05 -4.00 -7.16
CA LEU A 114 -13.19 -4.03 -5.98
C LEU A 114 -14.01 -4.25 -4.70
N ASP A 115 -15.11 -3.51 -4.54
CA ASP A 115 -16.04 -3.65 -3.41
C ASP A 115 -16.67 -5.04 -3.37
N SER A 116 -17.09 -5.55 -4.54
CA SER A 116 -17.68 -6.89 -4.66
C SER A 116 -16.66 -7.96 -4.29
N TRP A 117 -15.41 -7.82 -4.75
CA TRP A 117 -14.33 -8.72 -4.38
C TRP A 117 -14.08 -8.66 -2.86
N HIS A 118 -13.97 -7.46 -2.28
CA HIS A 118 -13.72 -7.30 -0.85
C HIS A 118 -14.83 -7.91 0.01
N ALA A 119 -16.09 -7.81 -0.43
CA ALA A 119 -17.24 -8.44 0.23
C ALA A 119 -17.19 -9.98 0.20
N THR A 120 -16.42 -10.59 -0.71
CA THR A 120 -16.20 -12.05 -0.71
C THR A 120 -15.11 -12.50 0.25
N VAL A 121 -14.27 -11.59 0.77
CA VAL A 121 -13.14 -11.92 1.64
C VAL A 121 -13.65 -12.20 3.06
N PRO A 122 -13.38 -13.40 3.63
CA PRO A 122 -13.79 -13.74 4.98
C PRO A 122 -13.20 -12.78 6.02
N PRO A 123 -13.96 -12.41 7.07
CA PRO A 123 -13.47 -11.50 8.10
C PRO A 123 -12.17 -11.91 8.77
N ILE A 124 -11.95 -13.22 8.94
CA ILE A 124 -10.72 -13.78 9.51
C ILE A 124 -9.46 -13.45 8.70
N LEU A 125 -9.59 -13.05 7.43
CA LEU A 125 -8.46 -12.66 6.58
C LEU A 125 -8.15 -11.15 6.66
N HIS A 126 -9.05 -10.33 7.18
CA HIS A 126 -8.81 -8.89 7.39
C HIS A 126 -7.90 -8.68 8.58
N LEU A 127 -6.89 -7.82 8.48
CA LEU A 127 -6.01 -7.50 9.61
C LEU A 127 -6.68 -6.49 10.55
N GLU A 128 -6.78 -6.84 11.84
CA GLU A 128 -7.29 -5.96 12.89
C GLU A 128 -6.11 -5.37 13.67
N PHE A 129 -5.85 -4.05 13.49
CA PHE A 129 -4.71 -3.36 14.11
C PHE A 129 -4.89 -3.09 15.60
N SER A 130 -6.12 -3.21 16.09
CA SER A 130 -6.47 -3.10 17.50
C SER A 130 -5.97 -4.29 18.33
N ASP A 131 -5.52 -5.38 17.69
CA ASP A 131 -5.01 -6.56 18.39
C ASP A 131 -3.52 -6.37 18.79
N PRO A 132 -3.20 -6.26 20.09
CA PRO A 132 -1.82 -6.11 20.54
C PRO A 132 -0.95 -7.34 20.23
N ASN A 133 -1.56 -8.50 19.97
CA ASN A 133 -0.85 -9.74 19.61
C ASN A 133 -0.62 -9.88 18.10
N LEU A 134 -1.06 -8.90 17.29
CA LEU A 134 -0.91 -8.93 15.84
C LEU A 134 0.54 -9.24 15.41
N PRO A 135 1.61 -8.61 15.94
CA PRO A 135 2.97 -8.91 15.52
C PRO A 135 3.37 -10.39 15.68
N ALA A 136 2.96 -11.03 16.79
CA ALA A 136 3.23 -12.44 17.03
C ALA A 136 2.46 -13.34 16.06
N LYS A 137 1.22 -12.94 15.70
CA LYS A 137 0.37 -13.64 14.74
C LYS A 137 0.88 -13.52 13.30
N LEU A 138 1.65 -12.47 12.97
CA LEU A 138 2.25 -12.24 11.64
C LEU A 138 3.47 -13.12 11.32
N THR A 139 3.78 -14.14 12.13
CA THR A 139 4.89 -15.06 11.84
C THR A 139 4.43 -16.25 11.00
N GLY A 140 5.13 -16.52 9.88
CA GLY A 140 4.88 -17.67 9.00
C GLY A 140 4.30 -17.34 7.61
N VAL A 141 4.26 -18.37 6.75
CA VAL A 141 3.87 -18.25 5.32
C VAL A 141 2.40 -17.87 5.15
N GLU A 142 1.49 -18.47 5.92
CA GLU A 142 0.05 -18.15 5.88
C GLU A 142 -0.19 -16.66 6.19
N THR A 143 0.48 -16.15 7.22
CA THR A 143 0.32 -14.75 7.60
C THR A 143 1.02 -13.79 6.66
N SER A 144 2.09 -14.20 5.98
CA SER A 144 2.67 -13.41 4.88
C SER A 144 1.65 -13.21 3.75
N CYS A 145 0.91 -14.25 3.37
CA CYS A 145 -0.11 -14.18 2.32
C CYS A 145 -1.29 -13.30 2.75
N ARG A 146 -1.75 -13.44 4.00
CA ARG A 146 -2.78 -12.56 4.59
C ARG A 146 -2.31 -11.11 4.62
N THR A 147 -1.05 -10.88 4.93
CA THR A 147 -0.49 -9.53 4.97
C THR A 147 -0.40 -8.92 3.58
N LEU A 148 0.11 -9.68 2.60
CA LEU A 148 0.13 -9.25 1.21
C LEU A 148 -1.28 -8.98 0.67
N LEU A 149 -2.27 -9.81 1.02
CA LEU A 149 -3.68 -9.59 0.67
C LEU A 149 -4.18 -8.21 1.12
N ASN A 150 -3.97 -7.85 2.39
CA ASN A 150 -4.39 -6.56 2.94
C ASN A 150 -3.59 -5.40 2.32
N LEU A 151 -2.27 -5.57 2.16
CA LEU A 151 -1.41 -4.57 1.52
C LEU A 151 -1.83 -4.29 0.06
N PHE A 152 -2.06 -5.33 -0.74
CA PHE A 152 -2.48 -5.17 -2.13
C PHE A 152 -3.90 -4.62 -2.24
N TYR A 153 -4.79 -4.93 -1.29
CA TYR A 153 -6.16 -4.40 -1.32
C TYR A 153 -6.12 -2.88 -1.16
N HIS A 154 -5.48 -2.41 -0.09
CA HIS A 154 -5.32 -0.98 0.16
C HIS A 154 -4.49 -0.27 -0.93
N SER A 155 -3.48 -0.95 -1.48
CA SER A 155 -2.72 -0.42 -2.62
C SER A 155 -3.60 -0.25 -3.86
N THR A 156 -4.49 -1.20 -4.12
CA THR A 156 -5.45 -1.13 -5.24
C THR A 156 -6.45 0.02 -5.05
N VAL A 157 -6.93 0.25 -3.82
CA VAL A 157 -7.74 1.42 -3.48
C VAL A 157 -6.97 2.71 -3.76
N CYS A 158 -5.72 2.81 -3.28
CA CYS A 158 -4.86 3.96 -3.56
C CYS A 158 -4.72 4.21 -5.06
N GLN A 159 -4.35 3.18 -5.84
CA GLN A 159 -4.19 3.28 -7.29
C GLN A 159 -5.47 3.73 -8.01
N LEU A 160 -6.63 3.17 -7.64
CA LEU A 160 -7.91 3.47 -8.27
C LEU A 160 -8.29 4.95 -8.10
N HIS A 161 -8.10 5.50 -6.91
CA HIS A 161 -8.48 6.87 -6.60
C HIS A 161 -7.40 7.91 -6.92
N ARG A 162 -6.12 7.52 -7.03
CA ARG A 162 -4.97 8.42 -7.22
C ARG A 162 -5.11 9.36 -8.42
N LEU A 163 -5.58 8.86 -9.57
CA LEU A 163 -5.75 9.71 -10.76
C LEU A 163 -6.73 10.87 -10.53
N ARG A 164 -7.81 10.62 -9.78
CA ARG A 164 -8.77 11.68 -9.44
C ARG A 164 -8.13 12.74 -8.57
N LEU A 165 -7.24 12.36 -7.65
CA LEU A 165 -6.48 13.30 -6.85
C LEU A 165 -5.55 14.16 -7.71
N TYR A 166 -4.85 13.56 -8.67
CA TYR A 166 -3.92 14.29 -9.52
C TYR A 166 -4.63 15.29 -10.44
N LEU A 167 -5.78 14.89 -11.00
CA LEU A 167 -6.54 15.71 -11.92
C LEU A 167 -7.42 16.75 -11.22
N SER A 168 -7.84 16.50 -9.98
CA SER A 168 -8.63 17.47 -9.21
C SER A 168 -7.87 18.77 -8.96
N LYS A 169 -6.53 18.75 -8.95
CA LYS A 169 -5.72 19.97 -8.81
C LYS A 169 -6.01 20.99 -9.91
N SER A 170 -6.27 20.49 -11.13
CA SER A 170 -6.57 21.29 -12.32
C SER A 170 -8.05 21.66 -12.45
N CYS A 171 -8.93 21.01 -11.67
CA CYS A 171 -10.34 21.37 -11.62
C CYS A 171 -10.56 22.57 -10.68
N THR A 172 -11.16 23.63 -11.23
CA THR A 172 -11.70 24.77 -10.47
C THR A 172 -13.05 24.45 -9.85
N VAL A 173 -13.66 23.32 -10.22
CA VAL A 173 -14.99 22.90 -9.77
C VAL A 173 -14.90 22.50 -8.29
N SER A 174 -15.59 23.29 -7.47
CA SER A 174 -15.84 23.07 -6.05
C SER A 174 -16.15 21.61 -5.74
N SER A 175 -15.39 21.03 -4.81
CA SER A 175 -15.84 19.97 -3.88
C SER A 175 -16.99 19.09 -4.40
N THR A 176 -16.68 18.22 -5.35
CA THR A 176 -17.59 17.12 -5.67
C THR A 176 -17.51 16.11 -4.52
N PRO A 177 -18.65 15.64 -3.95
CA PRO A 177 -18.65 14.62 -2.91
C PRO A 177 -17.81 13.38 -3.25
N GLN A 178 -17.65 13.09 -4.54
CA GLN A 178 -16.82 12.02 -5.06
C GLN A 178 -15.31 12.24 -4.84
N LEU A 179 -14.84 13.50 -4.88
CA LEU A 179 -13.46 13.83 -4.56
C LEU A 179 -13.20 13.62 -3.07
N THR A 180 -14.11 14.09 -2.20
CA THR A 180 -14.02 13.87 -0.75
C THR A 180 -13.97 12.38 -0.43
N ILE A 181 -14.86 11.58 -1.02
CA ILE A 181 -14.85 10.10 -0.88
C ILE A 181 -13.49 9.54 -1.32
N SER A 182 -12.97 9.99 -2.47
CA SER A 182 -11.68 9.51 -2.99
C SER A 182 -10.51 9.88 -2.08
N LEU A 183 -10.49 11.09 -1.54
CA LEU A 183 -9.48 11.56 -0.59
C LEU A 183 -9.49 10.74 0.69
N VAL A 184 -10.68 10.52 1.27
CA VAL A 184 -10.86 9.73 2.49
C VAL A 184 -10.42 8.28 2.26
N SER A 185 -10.84 7.65 1.16
CA SER A 185 -10.48 6.27 0.83
C SER A 185 -8.97 6.10 0.64
N VAL A 186 -8.31 7.06 -0.01
CA VAL A 186 -6.84 7.04 -0.20
C VAL A 186 -6.12 7.25 1.13
N PHE A 187 -6.54 8.22 1.94
CA PHE A 187 -5.93 8.48 3.23
C PHE A 187 -6.02 7.26 4.15
N GLN A 188 -7.23 6.71 4.32
CA GLN A 188 -7.46 5.52 5.14
C GLN A 188 -6.64 4.32 4.67
N SER A 189 -6.59 4.09 3.35
CA SER A 189 -5.84 2.95 2.79
C SER A 189 -4.33 3.11 2.94
N ALA A 190 -3.79 4.30 2.65
CA ALA A 190 -2.37 4.55 2.80
C ALA A 190 -1.93 4.53 4.28
N HIS A 191 -2.78 5.03 5.18
CA HIS A 191 -2.56 4.94 6.62
C HIS A 191 -2.56 3.48 7.11
N HIS A 192 -3.49 2.67 6.61
CA HIS A 192 -3.54 1.24 6.92
C HIS A 192 -2.26 0.52 6.45
N ILE A 193 -1.77 0.81 5.24
CA ILE A 193 -0.49 0.28 4.74
C ILE A 193 0.68 0.71 5.63
N SER A 194 0.73 1.97 6.08
CA SER A 194 1.74 2.44 7.03
C SER A 194 1.72 1.64 8.33
N ASN A 195 0.54 1.37 8.88
CA ASN A 195 0.41 0.58 10.10
C ASN A 195 0.91 -0.85 9.91
N ILE A 196 0.62 -1.47 8.76
CA ILE A 196 1.20 -2.76 8.40
C ILE A 196 2.72 -2.65 8.30
N ALA A 197 3.25 -1.63 7.61
CA ALA A 197 4.68 -1.41 7.42
C ALA A 197 5.42 -1.34 8.76
N ARG A 198 4.88 -0.58 9.72
CA ARG A 198 5.41 -0.46 11.08
C ARG A 198 5.51 -1.81 11.78
N ILE A 199 4.47 -2.64 11.70
CA ILE A 199 4.44 -3.96 12.33
C ILE A 199 5.37 -4.94 11.61
N LEU A 200 5.46 -4.85 10.28
CA LEU A 200 6.30 -5.72 9.47
C LEU A 200 7.79 -5.37 9.54
N LEU A 201 8.16 -4.16 9.95
CA LEU A 201 9.55 -3.70 9.89
C LEU A 201 10.56 -4.68 10.54
N PRO A 202 10.31 -5.22 11.76
CA PRO A 202 11.22 -6.22 12.35
C PRO A 202 11.22 -7.55 11.60
N LEU A 203 10.09 -7.93 11.00
CA LEU A 203 9.93 -9.17 10.24
C LEU A 203 10.67 -9.09 8.89
N ILE A 204 10.54 -7.96 8.19
CA ILE A 204 11.28 -7.67 6.95
C ILE A 204 12.79 -7.64 7.21
N ALA A 205 13.21 -7.07 8.35
CA ALA A 205 14.62 -7.05 8.73
C ALA A 205 15.18 -8.46 8.99
N SER A 206 14.32 -9.38 9.44
CA SER A 206 14.68 -10.77 9.75
C SER A 206 14.65 -11.66 8.49
N ASP A 207 13.59 -11.56 7.70
CA ASP A 207 13.35 -12.35 6.49
C ASP A 207 12.78 -11.46 5.36
N PRO A 208 13.67 -10.78 4.59
CA PRO A 208 13.24 -9.85 3.53
C PRO A 208 12.63 -10.57 2.31
N GLU A 209 12.91 -11.87 2.12
CA GLU A 209 12.43 -12.61 0.95
C GLU A 209 10.93 -12.90 1.04
N LEU A 210 10.46 -13.25 2.24
CA LEU A 210 9.05 -13.52 2.51
C LEU A 210 8.15 -12.31 2.22
N TYR A 211 8.69 -11.11 2.41
CA TYR A 211 7.96 -9.85 2.24
C TYR A 211 8.39 -9.06 1.02
N PHE A 212 9.24 -9.62 0.16
CA PHE A 212 9.85 -8.90 -0.96
C PHE A 212 8.83 -8.07 -1.72
N TYR A 213 7.70 -8.65 -2.11
CA TYR A 213 6.68 -7.97 -2.92
C TYR A 213 5.86 -6.88 -2.20
N SER A 214 6.02 -6.69 -0.89
CA SER A 214 5.35 -5.61 -0.15
C SER A 214 5.84 -4.20 -0.55
N TYR A 215 7.00 -4.09 -1.23
CA TYR A 215 7.51 -2.79 -1.69
C TYR A 215 6.54 -2.04 -2.62
N ILE A 216 5.72 -2.76 -3.40
CA ILE A 216 4.76 -2.15 -4.33
C ILE A 216 3.65 -1.42 -3.54
N PRO A 217 2.91 -2.09 -2.64
CA PRO A 217 2.01 -1.41 -1.70
C PRO A 217 2.64 -0.25 -0.93
N PHE A 218 3.87 -0.43 -0.44
CA PHE A 218 4.59 0.61 0.30
C PHE A 218 4.84 1.84 -0.57
N PHE A 219 5.33 1.66 -1.80
CA PHE A 219 5.51 2.75 -2.74
C PHE A 219 4.20 3.49 -3.03
N GLU A 220 3.13 2.76 -3.30
CA GLU A 220 1.81 3.36 -3.59
C GLU A 220 1.25 4.15 -2.40
N ALA A 221 1.45 3.67 -1.17
CA ALA A 221 1.11 4.42 0.04
C ALA A 221 1.95 5.69 0.18
N ALA A 222 3.28 5.60 0.00
CA ALA A 222 4.18 6.76 0.07
C ALA A 222 3.77 7.85 -0.91
N VAL A 223 3.51 7.49 -2.17
CA VAL A 223 3.08 8.41 -3.22
C VAL A 223 1.74 9.07 -2.86
N SER A 224 0.81 8.29 -2.32
CA SER A 224 -0.51 8.77 -1.90
C SER A 224 -0.43 9.75 -0.73
N LEU A 225 0.35 9.42 0.30
CA LEU A 225 0.57 10.27 1.48
C LEU A 225 1.32 11.56 1.09
N TRP A 226 2.34 11.46 0.24
CA TRP A 226 3.03 12.62 -0.30
C TRP A 226 2.09 13.56 -1.06
N PHE A 227 1.22 13.02 -1.91
CA PHE A 227 0.25 13.84 -2.61
C PHE A 227 -0.69 14.54 -1.62
N LEU A 228 -1.22 13.79 -0.64
CA LEU A 228 -2.10 14.35 0.38
C LEU A 228 -1.44 15.46 1.19
N ALA A 229 -0.16 15.32 1.53
CA ALA A 229 0.61 16.29 2.30
C ALA A 229 0.95 17.55 1.50
N CYS A 230 1.49 17.36 0.29
CA CYS A 230 2.21 18.39 -0.43
C CYS A 230 1.41 19.02 -1.56
N ARG A 231 0.33 18.35 -2.01
CA ARG A 231 -0.39 18.72 -3.25
C ARG A 231 -1.88 18.92 -3.05
N SER A 232 -2.47 18.44 -1.95
CA SER A 232 -3.85 18.75 -1.58
C SER A 232 -4.02 20.24 -1.27
N ARG A 233 -5.20 20.76 -1.60
CA ARG A 233 -5.61 22.10 -1.16
C ARG A 233 -6.07 22.04 0.32
N GLY A 234 -5.97 23.15 1.05
CA GLY A 234 -6.30 23.17 2.48
C GLY A 234 -7.76 22.80 2.76
N ASP A 235 -8.69 23.27 1.93
CA ASP A 235 -10.12 22.94 1.99
C ASP A 235 -10.39 21.43 1.85
N TRP A 236 -9.58 20.71 1.08
CA TRP A 236 -9.68 19.26 0.96
C TRP A 236 -9.23 18.53 2.22
N ILE A 237 -8.21 19.05 2.89
CA ILE A 237 -7.71 18.48 4.15
C ILE A 237 -8.75 18.69 5.24
N ASP A 238 -9.38 19.86 5.28
CA ASP A 238 -10.50 20.14 6.20
C ASP A 238 -11.65 19.15 5.97
N GLU A 239 -12.01 18.88 4.71
CA GLU A 239 -13.03 17.88 4.38
C GLU A 239 -12.64 16.45 4.82
N VAL A 240 -11.38 16.06 4.65
CA VAL A 240 -10.88 14.76 5.13
C VAL A 240 -10.97 14.69 6.64
N LEU A 241 -10.52 15.72 7.36
CA LEU A 241 -10.58 15.81 8.82
C LEU A 241 -12.02 15.73 9.34
N LEU A 242 -12.94 16.42 8.67
CA LEU A 242 -14.37 16.37 9.00
C LEU A 242 -14.96 14.98 8.73
N ALA A 243 -14.64 14.37 7.60
CA ALA A 243 -15.20 13.08 7.18
C ALA A 243 -14.66 11.90 7.98
N THR A 244 -13.40 11.95 8.40
CA THR A 244 -12.83 10.96 9.34
C THR A 244 -13.22 11.25 10.78
N GLY A 245 -13.88 12.38 11.06
CA GLY A 245 -14.28 12.81 12.40
C GLY A 245 -13.09 13.07 13.33
N GLY A 246 -11.89 13.28 12.76
CA GLY A 246 -10.62 13.16 13.51
C GLY A 246 -10.32 11.75 14.04
N VAL A 247 -11.25 10.80 13.85
CA VAL A 247 -11.22 9.42 14.35
C VAL A 247 -10.22 8.64 13.51
N GLY A 248 -9.11 8.31 14.15
CA GLY A 248 -7.90 7.78 13.53
C GLY A 248 -6.64 8.40 14.13
N LEU A 249 -6.78 9.57 14.78
CA LEU A 249 -5.70 10.27 15.46
C LEU A 249 -5.74 10.09 16.99
N ASP A 250 -6.78 9.48 17.56
CA ASP A 250 -6.99 9.39 19.02
C ASP A 250 -6.45 8.10 19.67
N ALA A 251 -5.59 7.34 18.99
CA ALA A 251 -4.98 6.16 19.59
C ALA A 251 -3.78 6.57 20.47
N GLU A 252 -4.00 6.52 21.78
CA GLU A 252 -3.01 6.64 22.85
C GLU A 252 -2.50 8.06 23.16
N GLU A 253 -3.41 8.95 23.59
CA GLU A 253 -3.01 9.83 24.69
C GLU A 253 -2.86 8.94 25.93
N THR A 254 -1.60 8.65 26.27
CA THR A 254 -1.18 8.20 27.60
C THR A 254 -1.90 9.02 28.67
N GLU A 255 -2.84 8.39 29.38
CA GLU A 255 -3.30 8.82 30.70
C GLU A 255 -2.09 8.83 31.65
N SER A 256 -1.35 9.93 31.63
CA SER A 256 -0.25 10.20 32.53
C SER A 256 -0.13 11.73 32.59
N ASP A 257 -0.58 12.31 33.69
CA ASP A 257 -0.46 13.72 34.09
C ASP A 257 -1.65 14.67 33.80
N SER A 258 -2.85 14.27 34.22
CA SER A 258 -3.87 15.27 34.58
C SER A 258 -4.52 15.00 35.94
N GLU A 259 -3.70 14.82 36.98
CA GLU A 259 -4.08 15.32 38.30
C GLU A 259 -3.60 16.78 38.42
N VAL A 260 -4.40 17.61 39.07
CA VAL A 260 -4.15 19.05 39.38
C VAL A 260 -4.58 20.04 38.29
N LYS A 261 -5.90 20.30 38.22
CA LYS A 261 -6.52 21.64 38.35
C LYS A 261 -8.05 21.56 38.15
N GLN A 262 -8.74 20.95 39.11
CA GLN A 262 -10.13 21.31 39.38
C GLN A 262 -10.11 22.35 40.50
N GLU A 263 -10.10 23.63 40.13
CA GLU A 263 -10.69 24.68 40.97
C GLU A 263 -10.89 25.96 40.16
N ALA A 264 -12.07 26.56 40.35
CA ALA A 264 -12.55 27.84 39.82
C ALA A 264 -13.17 27.83 38.40
N PHE A 265 -14.47 27.55 38.32
CA PHE A 265 -15.37 28.45 37.59
C PHE A 265 -16.82 28.36 38.10
N SER A 266 -17.09 29.20 39.10
CA SER A 266 -18.45 29.58 39.51
C SER A 266 -18.60 31.07 39.28
N ARG A 267 -19.38 31.46 38.26
CA ARG A 267 -20.22 32.69 38.14
C ARG A 267 -20.32 33.18 36.70
N GLY A 268 -21.54 33.57 36.32
CA GLY A 268 -21.76 34.62 35.32
C GLY A 268 -22.45 34.15 34.05
N THR A 269 -23.77 34.15 34.08
CA THR A 269 -24.61 34.25 32.88
C THR A 269 -24.34 35.59 32.21
N ASP A 270 -23.74 35.59 31.02
CA ASP A 270 -23.90 36.71 30.10
C ASP A 270 -23.90 36.24 28.64
N SER A 271 -24.96 36.65 27.95
CA SER A 271 -25.34 36.19 26.61
C SER A 271 -24.69 37.07 25.55
N ARG A 272 -23.53 36.64 25.06
CA ARG A 272 -22.98 37.03 23.75
C ARG A 272 -22.31 35.81 23.14
N ARG A 273 -23.01 35.11 22.24
CA ARG A 273 -22.42 34.16 21.30
C ARG A 273 -21.55 34.92 20.30
N THR A 274 -20.33 35.25 20.71
CA THR A 274 -19.20 35.23 19.79
C THR A 274 -19.04 33.78 19.37
N TYR A 275 -19.17 33.48 18.07
CA TYR A 275 -18.68 32.22 17.54
C TYR A 275 -17.17 32.23 17.80
N ALA A 276 -16.74 31.56 18.87
CA ALA A 276 -15.34 31.17 19.00
C ALA A 276 -15.05 30.37 17.73
N THR A 277 -14.14 30.88 16.90
CA THR A 277 -13.48 30.06 15.90
C THR A 277 -13.01 28.82 16.66
N PRO A 278 -13.51 27.62 16.33
CA PRO A 278 -13.05 26.41 16.99
C PRO A 278 -11.52 26.37 16.90
N GLU A 279 -10.87 25.70 17.84
CA GLU A 279 -9.43 25.44 17.85
C GLU A 279 -9.04 24.51 16.68
N VAL A 280 -9.30 24.94 15.44
CA VAL A 280 -9.02 24.24 14.18
C VAL A 280 -7.52 24.00 14.02
N GLY A 281 -6.68 24.77 14.74
CA GLY A 281 -5.23 24.60 14.75
C GLY A 281 -4.78 23.20 15.20
N GLY A 282 -5.45 22.61 16.18
CA GLY A 282 -5.03 21.31 16.74
C GLY A 282 -5.23 20.14 15.78
N GLY A 283 -6.36 20.10 15.06
CA GLY A 283 -6.68 18.99 14.16
C GLY A 283 -5.74 18.92 12.95
N LEU A 284 -5.38 20.07 12.38
CA LEU A 284 -4.49 20.13 11.23
C LEU A 284 -3.06 19.73 11.59
N GLU A 285 -2.54 20.20 12.72
CA GLU A 285 -1.22 19.80 13.21
C GLU A 285 -1.15 18.29 13.46
N LYS A 286 -2.18 17.74 14.10
CA LYS A 286 -2.31 16.30 14.36
C LYS A 286 -2.32 15.49 13.07
N PHE A 287 -3.07 15.93 12.06
CA PHE A 287 -3.10 15.31 10.74
C PHE A 287 -1.72 15.28 10.08
N TYR A 288 -0.99 16.40 10.06
CA TYR A 288 0.35 16.44 9.46
C TYR A 288 1.38 15.62 10.24
N ARG A 289 1.25 15.54 11.57
CA ARG A 289 2.10 14.68 12.41
C ARG A 289 1.91 13.21 12.06
N GLU A 290 0.65 12.78 11.92
CA GLU A 290 0.30 11.41 11.57
C GLU A 290 0.67 11.06 10.13
N LEU A 291 0.54 12.03 9.22
CA LEU A 291 1.00 11.90 7.85
C LEU A 291 2.53 11.73 7.78
N LYS A 292 3.27 12.54 8.55
CA LYS A 292 4.74 12.42 8.68
C LYS A 292 5.11 11.05 9.24
N TYR A 293 4.46 10.62 10.32
CA TYR A 293 4.69 9.31 10.93
C TYR A 293 4.43 8.17 9.93
N ALA A 294 3.32 8.26 9.19
CA ALA A 294 2.95 7.24 8.22
C ALA A 294 3.95 7.13 7.07
N VAL A 295 4.41 8.26 6.55
CA VAL A 295 5.43 8.31 5.50
C VAL A 295 6.75 7.75 6.01
N GLN A 296 7.14 8.09 7.24
CA GLN A 296 8.37 7.61 7.86
C GLN A 296 8.37 6.08 8.02
N ASN A 297 7.26 5.49 8.48
CA ASN A 297 7.13 4.03 8.60
C ASN A 297 7.33 3.33 7.24
N VAL A 298 6.74 3.89 6.18
CA VAL A 298 6.87 3.35 4.83
C VAL A 298 8.30 3.52 4.31
N LEU A 299 8.93 4.67 4.54
CA LEU A 299 10.32 4.92 4.15
C LEU A 299 11.27 3.93 4.83
N ASP A 300 11.12 3.71 6.14
CA ASP A 300 11.98 2.82 6.89
C ASP A 300 11.84 1.38 6.40
N ALA A 301 10.61 0.93 6.10
CA ALA A 301 10.41 -0.38 5.47
C ALA A 301 11.11 -0.50 4.12
N LEU A 302 11.02 0.52 3.26
CA LEU A 302 11.70 0.55 1.95
C LEU A 302 13.23 0.59 2.08
N ARG A 303 13.77 1.31 3.06
CA ARG A 303 15.22 1.33 3.37
C ARG A 303 15.72 -0.04 3.78
N VAL A 304 14.99 -0.72 4.68
CA VAL A 304 15.36 -2.08 5.09
C VAL A 304 15.36 -3.03 3.89
N PHE A 305 14.39 -2.91 2.98
CA PHE A 305 14.41 -3.68 1.73
C PHE A 305 15.65 -3.38 0.88
N GLN A 306 15.97 -2.10 0.65
CA GLN A 306 17.14 -1.72 -0.14
C GLN A 306 18.42 -2.27 0.47
N GLU A 307 18.66 -2.01 1.77
CA GLU A 307 19.89 -2.46 2.44
C GLU A 307 20.06 -3.97 2.38
N LYS A 308 18.97 -4.74 2.55
CA LYS A 308 19.02 -6.20 2.48
C LYS A 308 19.26 -6.68 1.07
N MET A 309 18.62 -6.07 0.07
CA MET A 309 18.85 -6.40 -1.33
C MET A 309 20.29 -6.11 -1.76
N GLU A 310 20.85 -4.97 -1.35
CA GLU A 310 22.26 -4.63 -1.60
C GLU A 310 23.21 -5.66 -0.96
N ARG A 311 22.98 -6.04 0.29
CA ARG A 311 23.75 -7.10 0.97
C ARG A 311 23.63 -8.44 0.24
N ASN A 312 22.43 -8.83 -0.18
CA ASN A 312 22.20 -10.06 -0.93
C ASN A 312 22.91 -10.03 -2.28
N VAL A 313 22.91 -8.90 -3.01
CA VAL A 313 23.67 -8.78 -4.26
C VAL A 313 25.17 -8.89 -4.03
N VAL A 314 25.70 -8.31 -2.97
CA VAL A 314 27.13 -8.43 -2.64
C VAL A 314 27.49 -9.87 -2.26
N ALA A 315 26.68 -10.52 -1.42
CA ALA A 315 26.86 -11.92 -1.03
C ALA A 315 26.76 -12.85 -2.24
N SER A 316 25.71 -12.71 -3.04
CA SER A 316 25.57 -13.47 -4.29
C SER A 316 26.71 -13.20 -5.23
N LYS A 317 27.20 -11.95 -5.42
CA LYS A 317 28.38 -11.71 -6.26
C LYS A 317 29.63 -12.44 -5.75
N ALA A 318 29.81 -12.56 -4.43
CA ALA A 318 30.93 -13.32 -3.86
C ALA A 318 30.80 -14.82 -4.16
N ASP A 319 29.60 -15.39 -3.97
CA ASP A 319 29.32 -16.81 -4.26
C ASP A 319 29.33 -17.12 -5.76
N LEU A 320 28.85 -16.19 -6.58
CA LEU A 320 28.84 -16.28 -8.05
C LEU A 320 30.26 -16.14 -8.60
N ASN A 321 31.14 -15.32 -8.02
CA ASN A 321 32.55 -15.29 -8.42
C ASN A 321 33.25 -16.62 -8.11
N PHE A 322 32.81 -17.32 -7.07
CA PHE A 322 33.26 -18.68 -6.76
C PHE A 322 32.68 -19.71 -7.73
N MET A 323 31.37 -19.64 -8.04
CA MET A 323 30.64 -20.59 -8.90
C MET A 323 30.78 -20.35 -10.41
N ALA A 324 31.08 -19.13 -10.85
CA ALA A 324 31.38 -18.81 -12.26
C ALA A 324 32.71 -19.42 -12.72
N SER A 325 33.52 -19.92 -11.77
CA SER A 325 34.64 -20.83 -12.08
C SER A 325 34.18 -22.25 -12.45
N LEU A 326 32.89 -22.57 -12.27
CA LEU A 326 32.33 -23.92 -12.39
C LEU A 326 31.33 -24.08 -13.56
N THR A 327 30.46 -23.11 -13.89
CA THR A 327 29.49 -23.23 -15.02
C THR A 327 28.91 -21.90 -15.54
N ASP A 328 28.44 -21.88 -16.81
CA ASP A 328 27.84 -20.72 -17.51
C ASP A 328 26.40 -20.34 -17.06
N GLU A 329 25.60 -21.27 -16.51
CA GLU A 329 24.21 -21.01 -16.07
C GLU A 329 24.10 -20.03 -14.88
N VAL A 330 25.22 -19.79 -14.21
CA VAL A 330 25.36 -18.92 -13.03
C VAL A 330 25.20 -17.43 -13.40
N VAL A 331 25.47 -17.07 -14.66
CA VAL A 331 25.43 -15.67 -15.14
C VAL A 331 24.01 -15.10 -15.14
N ASP A 332 22.98 -15.88 -15.50
CA ASP A 332 21.59 -15.41 -15.60
C ASP A 332 20.98 -15.02 -14.24
N HIS A 333 21.36 -15.72 -13.16
CA HIS A 333 20.88 -15.40 -11.82
C HIS A 333 21.48 -14.09 -11.28
N SER A 334 22.76 -13.84 -11.59
CA SER A 334 23.50 -12.62 -11.21
C SER A 334 22.92 -11.35 -11.84
N LEU A 335 22.48 -11.46 -13.10
CA LEU A 335 21.89 -10.37 -13.87
C LEU A 335 20.53 -9.98 -13.29
N ASN A 336 19.73 -10.95 -12.83
CA ASN A 336 18.42 -10.72 -12.22
C ASN A 336 18.54 -10.03 -10.84
N LEU A 337 19.55 -10.39 -10.05
CA LEU A 337 19.82 -9.76 -8.75
C LEU A 337 20.32 -8.31 -8.90
N THR A 338 21.22 -8.07 -9.85
CA THR A 338 21.73 -6.72 -10.14
C THR A 338 20.64 -5.80 -10.70
N SER A 339 19.77 -6.32 -11.57
CA SER A 339 18.64 -5.54 -12.10
C SER A 339 17.64 -5.15 -11.00
N ARG A 340 17.40 -6.02 -10.02
CA ARG A 340 16.55 -5.70 -8.86
C ARG A 340 17.12 -4.57 -8.01
N VAL A 341 18.41 -4.59 -7.65
CA VAL A 341 19.01 -3.48 -6.87
C VAL A 341 18.93 -2.17 -7.65
N ASN A 342 19.24 -2.20 -8.95
CA ASN A 342 19.13 -1.03 -9.82
C ASN A 342 17.71 -0.47 -9.92
N PHE A 343 16.69 -1.31 -9.71
CA PHE A 343 15.29 -0.88 -9.64
C PHE A 343 14.92 -0.23 -8.29
N PHE A 344 15.46 -0.73 -7.17
CA PHE A 344 15.15 -0.19 -5.84
C PHE A 344 15.81 1.14 -5.52
N THR A 345 17.05 1.37 -5.95
CA THR A 345 17.77 2.61 -5.61
C THR A 345 17.02 3.88 -6.07
N PRO A 346 16.50 3.97 -7.31
CA PRO A 346 15.68 5.11 -7.73
C PRO A 346 14.40 5.25 -6.89
N LEU A 347 13.76 4.12 -6.54
CA LEU A 347 12.52 4.12 -5.77
C LEU A 347 12.72 4.66 -4.36
N VAL A 348 13.76 4.23 -3.65
CA VAL A 348 14.07 4.77 -2.32
C VAL A 348 14.47 6.24 -2.41
N HIS A 349 15.24 6.64 -3.43
CA HIS A 349 15.58 8.04 -3.62
C HIS A 349 14.33 8.91 -3.85
N ILE A 350 13.38 8.45 -4.66
CA ILE A 350 12.10 9.13 -4.87
C ILE A 350 11.36 9.31 -3.55
N VAL A 351 11.24 8.24 -2.74
CA VAL A 351 10.54 8.33 -1.45
C VAL A 351 11.28 9.24 -0.46
N GLN A 352 12.62 9.25 -0.45
CA GLN A 352 13.41 10.18 0.36
C GLN A 352 13.15 11.65 -0.01
N VAL A 353 13.06 11.95 -1.32
CA VAL A 353 12.70 13.30 -1.79
C VAL A 353 11.28 13.65 -1.35
N MET A 354 10.34 12.71 -1.44
CA MET A 354 8.96 12.91 -0.96
C MET A 354 8.92 13.21 0.54
N VAL A 355 9.70 12.49 1.35
CA VAL A 355 9.80 12.72 2.80
C VAL A 355 10.35 14.11 3.09
N ALA A 356 11.42 14.53 2.41
CA ALA A 356 12.00 15.85 2.58
C ALA A 356 11.01 16.98 2.22
N GLU A 357 10.20 16.78 1.16
CA GLU A 357 9.11 17.72 0.83
C GLU A 357 8.04 17.78 1.92
N ILE A 358 7.64 16.63 2.49
CA ILE A 358 6.67 16.57 3.58
C ILE A 358 7.21 17.27 4.82
N GLU A 359 8.48 17.02 5.20
CA GLU A 359 9.13 17.69 6.31
C GLU A 359 9.17 19.20 6.11
N THR A 360 9.48 19.66 4.91
CA THR A 360 9.46 21.10 4.57
C THR A 360 8.07 21.69 4.74
N VAL A 361 7.02 20.98 4.33
CA VAL A 361 5.62 21.39 4.53
C VAL A 361 5.29 21.45 6.03
N CYS A 362 5.59 20.40 6.79
CA CYS A 362 5.32 20.33 8.23
C CYS A 362 6.04 21.43 9.03
N VAL A 363 7.34 21.66 8.76
CA VAL A 363 8.10 22.77 9.38
C VAL A 363 7.50 24.12 9.00
N GLY A 364 7.07 24.28 7.74
CA GLY A 364 6.34 25.47 7.29
C GLY A 364 5.04 25.71 8.07
N PHE A 365 4.35 24.65 8.51
CA PHE A 365 3.19 24.75 9.39
C PHE A 365 3.58 25.11 10.83
N GLU A 366 4.60 24.47 11.40
CA GLU A 366 5.11 24.80 12.75
C GLU A 366 5.51 26.28 12.88
N VAL A 367 6.10 26.85 11.82
CA VAL A 367 6.45 28.29 11.77
C VAL A 367 5.22 29.18 11.60
N LYS A 368 4.17 28.75 10.88
CA LYS A 368 2.93 29.51 10.65
C LYS A 368 1.97 29.54 11.83
N VAL A 369 2.05 28.57 12.75
CA VAL A 369 1.24 28.53 13.98
C VAL A 369 1.76 29.54 15.03
N GLN A 370 2.91 30.18 14.80
CA GLN A 370 3.29 31.36 15.58
C GLN A 370 2.37 32.56 15.24
N PRO A 371 1.81 33.27 16.24
CA PRO A 371 0.83 34.32 15.98
C PRO A 371 1.43 35.47 15.16
N GLY A 372 0.85 35.77 13.98
CA GLY A 372 1.06 37.04 13.28
C GLY A 372 1.76 37.01 11.91
N MET A 373 1.95 35.86 11.26
CA MET A 373 2.50 35.82 9.89
C MET A 373 1.43 35.51 8.82
N GLU A 374 1.31 36.42 7.84
CA GLU A 374 0.48 36.22 6.66
C GLU A 374 1.02 35.08 5.76
N ALA A 375 0.11 34.27 5.22
CA ALA A 375 0.43 33.11 4.41
C ALA A 375 1.10 33.50 3.08
N LYS A 376 2.42 33.33 2.97
CA LYS A 376 3.08 33.21 1.67
C LYS A 376 3.02 31.75 1.19
N VAL A 377 2.50 31.57 -0.02
CA VAL A 377 2.58 30.34 -0.79
C VAL A 377 4.03 30.21 -1.23
N PHE A 378 4.75 29.20 -0.73
CA PHE A 378 6.10 28.91 -1.19
C PHE A 378 6.02 28.22 -2.55
N ASP A 379 6.74 28.76 -3.53
CA ASP A 379 6.97 28.08 -4.79
C ASP A 379 7.86 26.86 -4.53
N ILE A 380 7.24 25.68 -4.47
CA ILE A 380 7.93 24.40 -4.33
C ILE A 380 8.72 24.16 -5.64
N PRO A 381 10.04 23.89 -5.59
CA PRO A 381 10.85 23.61 -6.77
C PRO A 381 10.27 22.40 -7.53
N LYS A 382 10.17 22.50 -8.86
CA LYS A 382 9.52 21.51 -9.73
C LYS A 382 10.32 20.19 -9.78
N PRO A 383 9.84 19.07 -9.20
CA PRO A 383 10.42 17.74 -9.38
C PRO A 383 9.69 16.97 -10.51
N LEU A 384 9.03 17.70 -11.41
CA LEU A 384 8.04 17.18 -12.37
C LEU A 384 8.63 16.33 -13.50
N VAL A 385 9.95 16.31 -13.67
CA VAL A 385 10.61 15.59 -14.78
C VAL A 385 10.69 14.07 -14.53
N PHE A 386 10.52 13.60 -13.30
CA PHE A 386 10.71 12.19 -12.96
C PHE A 386 9.41 11.35 -12.95
N LEU A 387 8.26 11.95 -12.65
CA LEU A 387 6.97 11.27 -12.78
C LEU A 387 6.55 11.11 -14.25
N SER A 388 6.95 12.03 -15.13
CA SER A 388 6.71 11.91 -16.57
C SER A 388 7.52 10.74 -17.18
N LEU A 389 8.73 10.49 -16.66
CA LEU A 389 9.54 9.31 -17.00
C LEU A 389 8.94 7.97 -16.51
N MET A 390 8.18 7.97 -15.41
CA MET A 390 7.52 6.77 -14.89
C MET A 390 6.17 6.47 -15.56
N PHE A 391 5.49 7.50 -16.09
CA PHE A 391 4.14 7.38 -16.67
C PHE A 391 4.07 7.64 -18.17
N GLY A 392 5.20 7.84 -18.84
CA GLY A 392 5.26 7.92 -20.30
C GLY A 392 4.56 9.17 -20.86
N GLU A 393 5.04 10.35 -20.49
CA GLU A 393 4.92 11.58 -21.28
C GLU A 393 6.25 12.34 -21.34
#